data_AF-A0A5C7WVF9-F1
#
_entry.id   AF-A0A5C7WVF9-F1
#
_cell.length_a   1.000
_cell.length_b   1.000
_cell.length_c   1.000
_cell.angle_alpha   90.00
_cell.angle_beta   90.00
_cell.angle_gamma   90.00
#
_symmetry.space_group_name_H-M   'P 1'
#
loop_
_entity.id
_entity.type
_entity.pdbx_description
1 polymer ?
#
loop_
_entity_poly.entity_id
_entity_poly.type
_entity_poly.pdbx_seq_one_letter_code
_entity_poly.pdbx_strand_id
1 'polypeptide(L)'
;MVPGGFEPLWRNVSFLRELAATGMDPEDFERWRAAGLDAAAVPRWATSLRTVNVGPDGFTKWKSAGLDPRDLAEVLAHVDFEAALGLLSNWAAKRPISSAGEMLEVFRRGVTVEQLKSFLALGLRGHDVFLWHSNAIPIGDWYSWMALGVTPEVAFDYYKKGLSAEDAGPWIRAHVDAYDVTGFMKLGVGPAQAGDYVRRRVWPDLLVRTEDGIEEIDVEELKTREDLARLPEVVKPGRIEFIRQSTAAGDDYVPYDFSFRWDGGSGADWYMDISSAGGLSPASSSPSMGTLSWIDGYSLSYTYDWPEMGIHDGGVLRGEAPGDLSDPREWIRLADVLLELTCQY
;
A
#
# COMPACT_ATOMS: atom_id res chain seq x y z
N MET A 1 32.71 -6.00 -34.19
CA MET A 1 31.31 -6.35 -34.49
C MET A 1 30.71 -5.18 -35.27
N VAL A 2 30.45 -5.36 -36.56
CA VAL A 2 29.83 -4.33 -37.41
C VAL A 2 28.32 -4.39 -37.12
N PRO A 3 27.66 -3.28 -36.75
CA PRO A 3 26.21 -3.27 -36.62
C PRO A 3 25.63 -3.65 -37.98
N GLY A 4 24.77 -4.67 -38.02
CA GLY A 4 24.19 -5.18 -39.27
C GLY A 4 23.68 -4.04 -40.15
N GLY A 5 24.28 -3.87 -41.33
CA GLY A 5 23.92 -2.82 -42.26
C GLY A 5 22.47 -3.03 -42.70
N PHE A 6 21.58 -2.15 -42.28
CA PHE A 6 20.23 -2.09 -42.84
C PHE A 6 20.37 -1.87 -44.34
N GLU A 7 19.82 -2.80 -45.12
CA GLU A 7 19.78 -2.69 -46.57
C GLU A 7 19.02 -1.41 -46.95
N PRO A 8 19.52 -0.59 -47.89
CA PRO A 8 18.84 0.65 -48.27
C PRO A 8 17.39 0.36 -48.69
N LEU A 9 16.42 1.14 -48.21
CA LEU A 9 14.98 0.88 -48.43
C LEU A 9 14.59 0.75 -49.92
N TRP A 10 15.32 1.43 -50.81
CA TRP A 10 15.13 1.34 -52.25
C TRP A 10 15.56 0.00 -52.87
N ARG A 11 16.27 -0.87 -52.14
CA ARG A 11 16.56 -2.27 -52.53
C ARG A 11 15.55 -3.27 -51.97
N ASN A 12 14.72 -2.85 -51.03
CA ASN A 12 13.69 -3.69 -50.44
C ASN A 12 12.45 -3.73 -51.34
N VAL A 13 12.33 -4.80 -52.13
CA VAL A 13 11.20 -5.00 -53.07
C VAL A 13 9.84 -4.99 -52.36
N SER A 14 9.76 -5.50 -51.12
CA SER A 14 8.52 -5.50 -50.34
C SER A 14 8.10 -4.08 -49.98
N PHE A 15 9.05 -3.24 -49.54
CA PHE A 15 8.79 -1.82 -49.25
C PHE A 15 8.33 -1.05 -50.50
N LEU A 16 9.00 -1.23 -51.64
CA LEU A 16 8.61 -0.55 -52.88
C LEU A 16 7.21 -0.95 -53.36
N ARG A 17 6.82 -2.22 -53.18
CA ARG A 17 5.47 -2.70 -53.48
C ARG A 17 4.43 -2.08 -52.53
N GLU A 18 4.74 -2.00 -51.23
CA GLU A 18 3.87 -1.37 -50.24
C GLU A 18 3.68 0.11 -50.55
N LEU A 19 4.77 0.84 -50.82
CA LEU A 19 4.73 2.24 -51.22
C LEU A 19 3.89 2.46 -52.48
N ALA A 20 4.11 1.65 -53.53
CA ALA A 20 3.31 1.73 -54.76
C ALA A 20 1.82 1.46 -54.51
N ALA A 21 1.49 0.54 -53.61
CA ALA A 21 0.10 0.20 -53.26
C ALA A 21 -0.64 1.36 -52.54
N THR A 22 0.09 2.27 -51.90
CA THR A 22 -0.54 3.46 -51.26
C THR A 22 -1.01 4.51 -52.27
N GLY A 23 -0.58 4.44 -53.54
CA GLY A 23 -0.84 5.47 -54.54
C GLY A 23 -0.17 6.81 -54.26
N MET A 24 0.77 6.86 -53.32
CA MET A 24 1.54 8.05 -52.94
C MET A 24 2.54 8.43 -54.03
N ASP A 25 2.55 9.70 -54.42
CA ASP A 25 3.57 10.24 -55.31
C ASP A 25 4.88 10.59 -54.54
N PRO A 26 6.00 10.82 -55.24
CA PRO A 26 7.26 11.14 -54.58
C PRO A 26 7.24 12.41 -53.73
N GLU A 27 6.47 13.44 -54.12
CA GLU A 27 6.41 14.71 -53.38
C GLU A 27 5.69 14.52 -52.04
N ASP A 28 4.58 13.81 -52.06
CA ASP A 28 3.78 13.43 -50.90
C ASP A 28 4.58 12.51 -49.94
N PHE A 29 5.36 11.57 -50.48
CA PHE A 29 6.31 10.78 -49.68
C PHE A 29 7.32 11.67 -48.95
N GLU A 30 7.95 12.61 -49.65
CA GLU A 30 8.91 13.55 -49.06
C GLU A 30 8.24 14.48 -48.03
N ARG A 31 6.97 14.86 -48.21
CA ARG A 31 6.22 15.63 -47.20
C ARG A 31 6.04 14.83 -45.90
N TRP A 32 5.70 13.54 -45.96
CA TRP A 32 5.61 12.69 -44.77
C TRP A 32 6.97 12.48 -44.08
N ARG A 33 8.04 12.35 -44.87
CA ARG A 33 9.41 12.29 -44.35
C ARG A 33 9.80 13.58 -43.64
N ALA A 34 9.52 14.73 -44.25
CA ALA A 34 9.77 16.05 -43.68
C ALA A 34 8.95 16.30 -42.40
N ALA A 35 7.73 15.75 -42.31
CA ALA A 35 6.92 15.74 -41.10
C ALA A 35 7.52 14.87 -39.96
N GLY A 36 8.60 14.14 -40.25
CA GLY A 36 9.40 13.41 -39.27
C GLY A 36 8.99 11.95 -39.09
N LEU A 37 8.31 11.36 -40.08
CA LEU A 37 7.99 9.93 -40.12
C LEU A 37 9.18 9.14 -40.72
N ASP A 38 9.46 7.96 -40.16
CA ASP A 38 10.51 7.09 -40.71
C ASP A 38 10.13 6.58 -42.11
N ALA A 39 11.10 6.49 -43.02
CA ALA A 39 10.86 6.13 -44.41
C ALA A 39 10.20 4.75 -44.53
N ALA A 40 10.62 3.78 -43.70
CA ALA A 40 10.03 2.45 -43.68
C ALA A 40 8.58 2.47 -43.14
N ALA A 41 8.23 3.49 -42.36
CA ALA A 41 6.93 3.64 -41.72
C ALA A 41 5.93 4.43 -42.58
N VAL A 42 6.39 5.22 -43.56
CA VAL A 42 5.54 6.10 -44.39
C VAL A 42 4.36 5.35 -45.03
N PRO A 43 4.55 4.23 -45.76
CA PRO A 43 3.43 3.59 -46.46
C PRO A 43 2.28 3.17 -45.53
N ARG A 44 2.62 2.56 -44.40
CA ARG A 44 1.66 2.11 -43.39
C ARG A 44 0.97 3.27 -42.68
N TRP A 45 1.73 4.22 -42.14
CA TRP A 45 1.19 5.29 -41.31
C TRP A 45 0.44 6.34 -42.13
N ALA A 46 0.95 6.74 -43.30
CA ALA A 46 0.26 7.72 -44.14
C ALA A 46 -1.11 7.20 -44.59
N THR A 47 -1.19 5.92 -44.98
CA THR A 47 -2.47 5.29 -45.32
C THR A 47 -3.43 5.31 -44.13
N SER A 48 -2.97 4.90 -42.95
CA SER A 48 -3.79 4.89 -41.73
C SER A 48 -4.20 6.28 -41.23
N LEU A 49 -3.39 7.31 -41.45
CA LEU A 49 -3.69 8.67 -41.01
C LEU A 49 -4.62 9.39 -41.98
N ARG A 50 -4.56 9.07 -43.27
CA ARG A 50 -5.53 9.57 -44.25
C ARG A 50 -6.94 9.09 -44.00
N THR A 51 -7.14 7.88 -43.46
CA THR A 51 -8.50 7.40 -43.12
C THR A 51 -9.17 8.23 -42.03
N VAL A 52 -8.38 8.98 -41.25
CA VAL A 52 -8.83 9.95 -40.24
C VAL A 52 -8.57 11.40 -40.65
N ASN A 53 -8.43 11.66 -41.97
CA ASN A 53 -8.20 12.98 -42.57
C ASN A 53 -6.98 13.75 -42.04
N VAL A 54 -5.93 13.04 -41.62
CA VAL A 54 -4.66 13.65 -41.21
C VAL A 54 -3.62 13.54 -42.32
N GLY A 55 -3.16 14.70 -42.80
CA GLY A 55 -2.01 14.82 -43.69
C GLY A 55 -0.68 15.10 -42.97
N PRO A 56 0.43 15.28 -43.73
CA PRO A 56 1.76 15.57 -43.18
C PRO A 56 1.79 16.77 -42.23
N ASP A 57 1.03 17.83 -42.53
CA ASP A 57 1.01 19.06 -41.73
C ASP A 57 0.36 18.80 -40.36
N GLY A 58 -0.73 18.02 -40.32
CA GLY A 58 -1.38 17.59 -39.08
C GLY A 58 -0.48 16.67 -38.24
N PHE A 59 0.21 15.72 -38.89
CA PHE A 59 1.19 14.88 -38.19
C PHE A 59 2.33 15.71 -37.58
N THR A 60 2.82 16.72 -38.31
CA THR A 60 3.84 17.64 -37.81
C THR A 60 3.35 18.40 -36.58
N LYS A 61 2.12 18.93 -36.61
CA LYS A 61 1.50 19.59 -35.44
C LYS A 61 1.41 18.65 -34.24
N TRP A 62 0.93 17.42 -34.43
CA TRP A 62 0.80 16.41 -33.37
C TRP A 62 2.14 16.10 -32.70
N LYS A 63 3.16 15.82 -33.52
CA LYS A 63 4.51 15.54 -33.04
C LYS A 63 5.14 16.75 -32.34
N SER A 64 4.90 17.96 -32.86
CA SER A 64 5.40 19.21 -32.26
C SER A 64 4.78 19.49 -30.89
N ALA A 65 3.58 18.98 -30.62
CA ALA A 65 2.96 18.98 -29.29
C ALA A 65 3.55 17.90 -28.35
N GLY A 66 4.57 17.15 -28.78
CA GLY A 66 5.21 16.09 -27.98
C GLY A 66 4.37 14.82 -27.82
N LEU A 67 3.33 14.66 -28.64
CA LEU A 67 2.40 13.53 -28.56
C LEU A 67 2.90 12.34 -29.37
N ASP A 68 2.61 11.14 -28.87
CA ASP A 68 2.99 9.90 -29.55
C ASP A 68 2.11 9.72 -30.81
N PRO A 69 2.70 9.60 -32.01
CA PRO A 69 1.91 9.38 -33.22
C PRO A 69 1.12 8.07 -33.21
N ARG A 70 1.49 7.12 -32.35
CA ARG A 70 0.79 5.84 -32.22
C ARG A 70 -0.62 5.97 -31.67
N ASP A 71 -0.85 6.98 -30.85
CA ASP A 71 -2.14 7.21 -30.21
C ASP A 71 -3.09 8.02 -31.12
N LEU A 72 -2.58 8.65 -32.18
CA LEU A 72 -3.31 9.63 -32.99
C LEU A 72 -4.58 9.06 -33.62
N ALA A 73 -4.50 7.93 -34.32
CA ALA A 73 -5.67 7.36 -34.99
C ALA A 73 -6.76 6.95 -33.99
N GLU A 74 -6.36 6.44 -32.82
CA GLU A 74 -7.30 6.06 -31.76
C GLU A 74 -7.94 7.30 -31.12
N VAL A 75 -7.17 8.35 -30.83
CA VAL A 75 -7.72 9.61 -30.32
C VAL A 75 -8.75 10.20 -31.29
N LEU A 76 -8.46 10.17 -32.59
CA LEU A 76 -9.36 10.72 -33.61
C LEU A 76 -10.63 9.89 -33.83
N ALA A 77 -10.70 8.67 -33.29
CA ALA A 77 -11.95 7.92 -33.24
C ALA A 77 -12.95 8.52 -32.23
N HIS A 78 -12.48 9.35 -31.29
CA HIS A 78 -13.30 9.93 -30.23
C HIS A 78 -13.53 11.44 -30.36
N VAL A 79 -12.59 12.17 -30.98
CA VAL A 79 -12.58 13.63 -31.01
C VAL A 79 -11.92 14.14 -32.30
N ASP A 80 -12.36 15.29 -32.81
CA ASP A 80 -11.71 15.89 -33.98
C ASP A 80 -10.28 16.37 -33.67
N PHE A 81 -9.48 16.57 -34.72
CA PHE A 81 -8.05 16.84 -34.59
C PHE A 81 -7.71 18.11 -33.79
N GLU A 82 -8.40 19.22 -34.03
CA GLU A 82 -8.10 20.48 -33.35
C GLU A 82 -8.59 20.44 -31.89
N ALA A 83 -9.75 19.80 -31.63
CA ALA A 83 -10.18 19.55 -30.26
C ALA A 83 -9.23 18.62 -29.50
N ALA A 84 -8.68 17.58 -30.13
CA ALA A 84 -7.68 16.70 -29.53
C ALA A 84 -6.43 17.45 -29.09
N LEU A 85 -5.87 18.30 -29.97
CA LEU A 85 -4.73 19.16 -29.63
C LEU A 85 -5.06 20.12 -28.49
N GLY A 86 -6.26 20.72 -28.50
CA GLY A 86 -6.73 21.60 -27.43
C GLY A 86 -6.80 20.89 -26.09
N LEU A 87 -7.41 19.71 -26.03
CA LEU A 87 -7.52 18.91 -24.81
C LEU A 87 -6.14 18.48 -24.27
N LEU A 88 -5.26 18.04 -25.16
CA LEU A 88 -3.95 17.51 -24.77
C LEU A 88 -2.93 18.59 -24.39
N SER A 89 -3.13 19.83 -24.83
CA SER A 89 -2.24 20.96 -24.51
C SER A 89 -2.08 21.22 -23.01
N ASN A 90 -3.12 20.91 -22.22
CA ASN A 90 -3.14 21.10 -20.75
C ASN A 90 -3.07 19.77 -19.98
N TRP A 91 -2.66 18.67 -20.63
CA TRP A 91 -2.75 17.35 -20.00
C TRP A 91 -1.66 17.13 -18.95
N ALA A 92 -0.40 17.40 -19.31
CA ALA A 92 0.77 17.28 -18.45
C ALA A 92 0.94 15.89 -17.77
N ALA A 93 0.69 14.80 -18.51
CA ALA A 93 0.86 13.44 -17.99
C ALA A 93 2.28 13.19 -17.46
N LYS A 94 2.39 12.41 -16.39
CA LYS A 94 3.66 11.90 -15.88
C LYS A 94 3.90 10.51 -16.44
N ARG A 95 5.15 10.23 -16.82
CA ARG A 95 5.56 8.88 -17.27
C ARG A 95 5.14 7.81 -16.25
N PRO A 96 4.76 6.59 -16.69
CA PRO A 96 5.09 6.00 -18.00
C PRO A 96 4.04 6.20 -19.11
N ILE A 97 2.83 6.67 -18.82
CA ILE A 97 1.75 6.80 -19.80
C ILE A 97 1.86 8.14 -20.53
N SER A 98 1.61 8.16 -21.84
CA SER A 98 1.53 9.39 -22.64
C SER A 98 0.25 10.16 -22.28
N SER A 99 0.23 11.48 -22.52
CA SER A 99 -1.00 12.28 -22.34
C SER A 99 -2.16 11.78 -23.19
N ALA A 100 -1.89 11.34 -24.43
CA ALA A 100 -2.88 10.74 -25.28
C ALA A 100 -3.37 9.38 -24.74
N GLY A 101 -2.48 8.57 -24.18
CA GLY A 101 -2.83 7.30 -23.53
C GLY A 101 -3.73 7.48 -22.30
N GLU A 102 -3.43 8.45 -21.43
CA GLU A 102 -4.30 8.79 -20.29
C GLU A 102 -5.69 9.28 -20.77
N MET A 103 -5.73 10.14 -21.79
CA MET A 103 -6.99 10.63 -22.36
C MET A 103 -7.84 9.51 -22.96
N LEU A 104 -7.21 8.58 -23.69
CA LEU A 104 -7.88 7.41 -24.24
C LEU A 104 -8.46 6.53 -23.13
N GLU A 105 -7.74 6.35 -22.02
CA GLU A 105 -8.26 5.60 -20.87
C GLU A 105 -9.49 6.29 -20.25
N VAL A 106 -9.45 7.62 -20.12
CA VAL A 106 -10.58 8.43 -19.67
C VAL A 106 -11.80 8.23 -20.59
N PHE A 107 -11.62 8.21 -21.91
CA PHE A 107 -12.69 7.94 -22.88
C PHE A 107 -13.21 6.50 -22.83
N ARG A 108 -12.33 5.50 -22.78
CA ARG A 108 -12.70 4.07 -22.71
C ARG A 108 -13.58 3.77 -21.51
N ARG A 109 -13.42 4.54 -20.43
CA ARG A 109 -14.21 4.39 -19.21
C ARG A 109 -15.41 5.35 -19.13
N GLY A 110 -15.81 5.92 -20.25
CA GLY A 110 -17.10 6.57 -20.43
C GLY A 110 -17.15 8.08 -20.15
N VAL A 111 -16.02 8.75 -19.90
CA VAL A 111 -15.99 10.21 -19.87
C VAL A 111 -16.14 10.73 -21.30
N THR A 112 -17.14 11.55 -21.53
CA THR A 112 -17.36 12.18 -22.84
C THR A 112 -16.43 13.37 -23.06
N VAL A 113 -16.23 13.75 -24.33
CA VAL A 113 -15.48 14.95 -24.71
C VAL A 113 -16.04 16.21 -24.03
N GLU A 114 -17.38 16.35 -23.93
CA GLU A 114 -18.00 17.53 -23.31
C GLU A 114 -17.82 17.58 -21.79
N GLN A 115 -17.86 16.42 -21.12
CA GLN A 115 -17.51 16.34 -19.69
C GLN A 115 -16.04 16.69 -19.47
N LEU A 116 -15.14 16.14 -20.29
CA LEU A 116 -13.72 16.45 -20.22
C LEU A 116 -13.45 17.95 -20.43
N LYS A 117 -14.04 18.57 -21.45
CA LYS A 117 -13.98 20.03 -21.64
C LYS A 117 -14.48 20.80 -20.41
N SER A 118 -15.58 20.35 -19.80
CA SER A 118 -16.13 20.98 -18.60
C SER A 118 -15.17 20.91 -17.41
N PHE A 119 -14.52 19.77 -17.19
CA PHE A 119 -13.48 19.62 -16.16
C PHE A 119 -12.29 20.55 -16.40
N LEU A 120 -11.79 20.61 -17.64
CA LEU A 120 -10.69 21.50 -18.00
C LEU A 120 -11.07 22.99 -17.83
N ALA A 121 -12.31 23.36 -18.18
CA ALA A 121 -12.81 24.72 -18.00
C ALA A 121 -12.90 25.13 -16.51
N LEU A 122 -12.98 24.17 -15.61
CA LEU A 122 -12.96 24.36 -14.16
C LEU A 122 -11.53 24.38 -13.59
N GLY A 123 -10.51 24.31 -14.45
CA GLY A 123 -9.11 24.43 -14.08
C GLY A 123 -8.44 23.10 -13.71
N LEU A 124 -9.13 21.96 -13.85
CA LEU A 124 -8.48 20.65 -13.73
C LEU A 124 -7.56 20.42 -14.92
N ARG A 125 -6.40 19.80 -14.69
CA ARG A 125 -5.56 19.32 -15.80
C ARG A 125 -6.06 17.97 -16.27
N GLY A 126 -5.72 17.60 -17.50
CA GLY A 126 -6.09 16.29 -18.04
C GLY A 126 -5.57 15.13 -17.19
N HIS A 127 -4.35 15.24 -16.67
CA HIS A 127 -3.80 14.26 -15.73
C HIS A 127 -4.62 14.16 -14.42
N ASP A 128 -5.11 15.28 -13.89
CA ASP A 128 -5.93 15.25 -12.67
C ASP A 128 -7.25 14.51 -12.93
N VAL A 129 -7.89 14.74 -14.09
CA VAL A 129 -9.09 14.00 -14.53
C VAL A 129 -8.81 12.50 -14.65
N PHE A 130 -7.66 12.12 -15.23
CA PHE A 130 -7.24 10.72 -15.32
C PHE A 130 -7.06 10.07 -13.93
N LEU A 131 -6.47 10.77 -12.97
CA LEU A 131 -6.29 10.25 -11.61
C LEU A 131 -7.63 10.08 -10.88
N TRP A 132 -8.52 11.08 -10.95
CA TRP A 132 -9.87 10.98 -10.39
C TRP A 132 -10.65 9.79 -10.98
N HIS A 133 -10.52 9.59 -12.29
CA HIS A 133 -11.14 8.46 -12.98
C HIS A 133 -10.56 7.11 -12.57
N SER A 134 -9.23 7.02 -12.52
CA SER A 134 -8.51 5.77 -12.21
C SER A 134 -8.81 5.23 -10.83
N ASN A 135 -9.16 6.11 -9.88
CA ASN A 135 -9.52 5.77 -8.52
C ASN A 135 -10.98 5.30 -8.33
N ALA A 136 -11.73 5.04 -9.42
CA ALA A 136 -13.07 4.44 -9.36
C ALA A 136 -14.13 5.20 -8.52
N ILE A 137 -13.88 6.48 -8.20
CA ILE A 137 -14.87 7.36 -7.57
C ILE A 137 -15.86 7.79 -8.67
N PRO A 138 -17.18 7.70 -8.44
CA PRO A 138 -18.17 8.17 -9.40
C PRO A 138 -17.94 9.64 -9.76
N ILE A 139 -18.03 9.95 -11.06
CA ILE A 139 -17.79 11.30 -11.59
C ILE A 139 -18.64 12.38 -10.88
N GLY A 140 -19.88 12.03 -10.51
CA GLY A 140 -20.79 12.92 -9.80
C GLY A 140 -20.27 13.38 -8.42
N ASP A 141 -19.38 12.62 -7.80
CA ASP A 141 -18.88 12.88 -6.45
C ASP A 141 -17.57 13.67 -6.42
N TRP A 142 -16.88 13.79 -7.57
CA TRP A 142 -15.56 14.39 -7.65
C TRP A 142 -15.51 15.82 -7.09
N TYR A 143 -16.51 16.65 -7.42
CA TYR A 143 -16.56 18.03 -6.93
C TYR A 143 -16.66 18.13 -5.41
N SER A 144 -17.42 17.23 -4.79
CA SER A 144 -17.55 17.20 -3.34
C SER A 144 -16.23 16.87 -2.67
N TRP A 145 -15.45 15.94 -3.23
CA TRP A 145 -14.11 15.63 -2.73
C TRP A 145 -13.11 16.77 -3.00
N MET A 146 -13.12 17.35 -4.21
CA MET A 146 -12.25 18.49 -4.53
C MET A 146 -12.53 19.70 -3.63
N ALA A 147 -13.78 19.93 -3.23
CA ALA A 147 -14.15 21.00 -2.31
C ALA A 147 -13.56 20.83 -0.90
N LEU A 148 -13.15 19.60 -0.53
CA LEU A 148 -12.41 19.31 0.70
C LEU A 148 -10.91 19.55 0.55
N GLY A 149 -10.43 19.91 -0.64
CA GLY A 149 -9.02 20.19 -0.92
C GLY A 149 -8.12 18.95 -0.93
N VAL A 150 -8.69 17.75 -1.11
CA VAL A 150 -7.94 16.49 -1.13
C VAL A 150 -7.57 16.05 -2.55
N THR A 151 -6.49 15.27 -2.67
CA THR A 151 -6.09 14.64 -3.94
C THR A 151 -6.98 13.42 -4.25
N PRO A 152 -7.00 12.93 -5.50
CA PRO A 152 -7.72 11.72 -5.87
C PRO A 152 -7.38 10.49 -5.01
N GLU A 153 -6.11 10.33 -4.64
CA GLU A 153 -5.62 9.20 -3.84
C GLU A 153 -6.20 9.24 -2.43
N VAL A 154 -6.15 10.42 -1.78
CA VAL A 154 -6.73 10.61 -0.45
C VAL A 154 -8.24 10.39 -0.50
N ALA A 155 -8.94 10.97 -1.49
CA ALA A 155 -10.38 10.76 -1.66
C ALA A 155 -10.72 9.27 -1.85
N PHE A 156 -9.90 8.54 -2.62
CA PHE A 156 -10.07 7.11 -2.84
C PHE A 156 -9.95 6.29 -1.57
N ASP A 157 -8.98 6.62 -0.72
CA ASP A 157 -8.78 5.89 0.53
C ASP A 157 -10.01 5.99 1.44
N TYR A 158 -10.65 7.17 1.58
CA TYR A 158 -11.91 7.29 2.31
C TYR A 158 -13.08 6.62 1.58
N TYR A 159 -13.18 6.80 0.26
CA TYR A 159 -14.24 6.18 -0.54
C TYR A 159 -14.23 4.65 -0.43
N LYS A 160 -13.05 4.03 -0.44
CA LYS A 160 -12.86 2.58 -0.25
C LYS A 160 -13.30 2.09 1.14
N LYS A 161 -13.31 2.97 2.16
CA LYS A 161 -13.90 2.69 3.47
C LYS A 161 -15.42 2.88 3.52
N GLY A 162 -16.05 3.21 2.38
CA GLY A 162 -17.49 3.39 2.24
C GLY A 162 -17.98 4.78 2.67
N LEU A 163 -17.08 5.77 2.77
CA LEU A 163 -17.43 7.12 3.18
C LEU A 163 -17.71 7.99 1.94
N SER A 164 -18.79 8.77 2.00
CA SER A 164 -19.01 9.87 1.06
C SER A 164 -18.09 11.05 1.37
N ALA A 165 -17.96 12.01 0.45
CA ALA A 165 -17.24 13.25 0.72
C ALA A 165 -17.84 14.03 1.91
N GLU A 166 -19.17 14.01 2.05
CA GLU A 166 -19.86 14.64 3.17
C GLU A 166 -19.46 14.01 4.52
N ASP A 167 -19.47 12.68 4.58
CA ASP A 167 -19.11 11.92 5.78
C ASP A 167 -17.62 12.00 6.10
N ALA A 168 -16.75 12.00 5.08
CA ALA A 168 -15.30 12.08 5.22
C ALA A 168 -14.80 13.48 5.59
N GLY A 169 -15.50 14.54 5.17
CA GLY A 169 -15.08 15.92 5.36
C GLY A 169 -14.70 16.29 6.81
N PRO A 170 -15.50 15.94 7.83
CA PRO A 170 -15.12 16.12 9.23
C PRO A 170 -13.83 15.40 9.64
N TRP A 171 -13.60 14.18 9.16
CA TRP A 171 -12.38 13.39 9.46
C TRP A 171 -11.14 13.98 8.80
N ILE A 172 -11.26 14.40 7.54
CA ILE A 172 -10.20 15.09 6.80
C ILE A 172 -9.78 16.38 7.52
N ARG A 173 -10.76 17.20 7.96
CA ARG A 173 -10.49 18.44 8.72
C ARG A 173 -9.88 18.17 10.09
N ALA A 174 -10.16 17.03 10.69
CA ALA A 174 -9.54 16.60 11.93
C ALA A 174 -8.14 15.98 11.74
N HIS A 175 -7.66 15.89 10.49
CA HIS A 175 -6.40 15.24 10.11
C HIS A 175 -6.33 13.76 10.53
N VAL A 176 -7.47 13.05 10.43
CA VAL A 176 -7.54 11.61 10.73
C VAL A 176 -7.50 10.83 9.43
N ASP A 177 -6.43 10.09 9.18
CA ASP A 177 -6.25 9.31 7.96
C ASP A 177 -7.33 8.23 7.79
N ALA A 178 -7.70 7.94 6.53
CA ALA A 178 -8.75 6.98 6.19
C ALA A 178 -8.50 5.57 6.77
N TYR A 179 -7.23 5.20 7.02
CA TYR A 179 -6.87 3.94 7.67
C TYR A 179 -7.50 3.84 9.08
N ASP A 180 -7.40 4.90 9.87
CA ASP A 180 -7.81 4.93 11.28
C ASP A 180 -9.30 5.20 11.48
N VAL A 181 -9.96 5.87 10.54
CA VAL A 181 -11.37 6.27 10.65
C VAL A 181 -12.26 5.09 11.06
N THR A 182 -12.07 3.92 10.43
CA THR A 182 -12.90 2.75 10.76
C THR A 182 -12.68 2.23 12.17
N GLY A 183 -11.48 2.37 12.73
CA GLY A 183 -11.17 2.02 14.11
C GLY A 183 -11.88 2.96 15.08
N PHE A 184 -11.75 4.28 14.87
CA PHE A 184 -12.45 5.28 15.66
C PHE A 184 -13.98 5.14 15.58
N MET A 185 -14.54 4.88 14.39
CA MET A 185 -15.97 4.66 14.22
C MET A 185 -16.47 3.43 14.99
N LYS A 186 -15.73 2.32 15.00
CA LYS A 186 -16.08 1.13 15.79
C LYS A 186 -16.10 1.41 17.30
N LEU A 187 -15.20 2.28 17.76
CA LEU A 187 -15.17 2.74 19.15
C LEU A 187 -16.27 3.76 19.47
N GLY A 188 -16.98 4.28 18.46
CA GLY A 188 -17.96 5.36 18.64
C GLY A 188 -17.32 6.73 18.86
N VAL A 189 -16.04 6.88 18.50
CA VAL A 189 -15.29 8.14 18.60
C VAL A 189 -15.62 8.99 17.38
N GLY A 190 -16.04 10.24 17.60
CA GLY A 190 -16.33 11.19 16.54
C GLY A 190 -15.07 11.89 15.98
N PRO A 191 -15.15 12.54 14.81
CA PRO A 191 -13.99 13.16 14.14
C PRO A 191 -13.19 14.13 14.99
N ALA A 192 -13.86 14.98 15.78
CA ALA A 192 -13.19 15.99 16.61
C ALA A 192 -12.29 15.34 17.68
N GLN A 193 -12.84 14.36 18.40
CA GLN A 193 -12.11 13.62 19.43
C GLN A 193 -11.02 12.73 18.82
N ALA A 194 -11.29 12.09 17.67
CA ALA A 194 -10.26 11.36 16.92
C ALA A 194 -9.08 12.27 16.53
N GLY A 195 -9.36 13.51 16.11
CA GLY A 195 -8.31 14.49 15.84
C GLY A 195 -7.47 14.85 17.07
N ASP A 196 -8.04 14.87 18.27
CA ASP A 196 -7.29 15.03 19.53
C ASP A 196 -6.36 13.83 19.79
N TYR A 197 -6.85 12.61 19.57
CA TYR A 197 -6.04 11.40 19.70
C TYR A 197 -4.86 11.40 18.71
N VAL A 198 -5.11 11.66 17.42
CA VAL A 198 -4.06 11.71 16.39
C VAL A 198 -3.00 12.78 16.69
N ARG A 199 -3.39 13.96 17.20
CA ARG A 199 -2.42 15.00 17.61
C ARG A 199 -1.49 14.54 18.72
N ARG A 200 -1.95 13.67 19.61
CA ARG A 200 -1.15 13.06 20.69
C ARG A 200 -0.48 11.75 20.24
N ARG A 201 -0.61 11.37 18.97
CA ARG A 201 -0.12 10.11 18.38
C ARG A 201 -0.73 8.86 19.01
N VAL A 202 -2.01 8.96 19.38
CA VAL A 202 -2.80 7.84 19.88
C VAL A 202 -3.69 7.34 18.74
N TRP A 203 -3.47 6.10 18.35
CA TRP A 203 -4.20 5.43 17.27
C TRP A 203 -5.38 4.63 17.83
N PRO A 204 -6.39 4.26 17.00
CA PRO A 204 -7.55 3.50 17.47
C PRO A 204 -7.21 2.21 18.21
N ASP A 205 -6.11 1.55 17.84
CA ASP A 205 -5.69 0.28 18.46
C ASP A 205 -5.20 0.48 19.90
N LEU A 206 -4.83 1.69 20.29
CA LEU A 206 -4.45 2.07 21.67
C LEU A 206 -5.65 2.58 22.48
N LEU A 207 -6.87 2.37 21.99
CA LEU A 207 -8.08 2.82 22.64
C LEU A 207 -9.01 1.65 22.93
N VAL A 208 -9.55 1.65 24.14
CA VAL A 208 -10.42 0.59 24.63
C VAL A 208 -11.72 1.22 25.10
N ARG A 209 -12.84 0.63 24.69
CA ARG A 209 -14.14 1.01 25.21
C ARG A 209 -14.42 0.30 26.53
N THR A 210 -14.67 1.08 27.56
CA THR A 210 -15.05 0.64 28.91
C THR A 210 -16.47 1.11 29.24
N GLU A 211 -16.97 0.76 30.43
CA GLU A 211 -18.28 1.26 30.91
C GLU A 211 -18.26 2.78 31.15
N ASP A 212 -17.11 3.32 31.55
CA ASP A 212 -16.91 4.74 31.86
C ASP A 212 -16.54 5.60 30.64
N GLY A 213 -16.22 4.98 29.49
CA GLY A 213 -15.92 5.71 28.26
C GLY A 213 -14.87 5.05 27.36
N ILE A 214 -13.96 5.86 26.83
CA ILE A 214 -12.81 5.40 26.05
C ILE A 214 -11.56 5.65 26.90
N GLU A 215 -10.80 4.58 27.13
CA GLU A 215 -9.54 4.61 27.86
C GLU A 215 -8.38 4.43 26.88
N GLU A 216 -7.29 5.16 27.14
CA GLU A 216 -6.02 5.02 26.43
C GLU A 216 -5.18 3.97 27.13
N ILE A 217 -4.70 3.01 26.35
CA ILE A 217 -3.76 2.01 26.82
C ILE A 217 -2.40 2.25 26.14
N ASP A 218 -1.33 1.84 26.80
CA ASP A 218 -0.01 1.87 26.17
C ASP A 218 0.19 0.66 25.24
N VAL A 219 1.31 0.65 24.52
CA VAL A 219 1.63 -0.42 23.57
C VAL A 219 1.82 -1.75 24.28
N GLU A 220 2.40 -1.76 25.48
CA GLU A 220 2.61 -3.01 26.24
C GLU A 220 1.27 -3.64 26.62
N GLU A 221 0.34 -2.85 27.15
CA GLU A 221 -1.00 -3.34 27.48
C GLU A 221 -1.75 -3.82 26.24
N LEU A 222 -1.60 -3.14 25.09
CA LEU A 222 -2.15 -3.63 23.82
C LEU A 222 -1.58 -5.01 23.46
N LYS A 223 -0.26 -5.20 23.57
CA LYS A 223 0.38 -6.49 23.31
C LYS A 223 -0.10 -7.57 24.27
N THR A 224 -0.19 -7.27 25.57
CA THR A 224 -0.75 -8.20 26.56
C THR A 224 -2.18 -8.62 26.17
N ARG A 225 -3.02 -7.69 25.71
CA ARG A 225 -4.40 -8.01 25.27
C ARG A 225 -4.43 -8.87 24.00
N GLU A 226 -3.57 -8.58 23.02
CA GLU A 226 -3.42 -9.41 21.81
C GLU A 226 -3.00 -10.84 22.16
N ASP A 227 -2.09 -10.99 23.13
CA ASP A 227 -1.59 -12.29 23.59
C ASP A 227 -2.69 -13.05 24.36
N LEU A 228 -3.42 -12.36 25.24
CA LEU A 228 -4.58 -12.92 25.96
C LEU A 228 -5.66 -13.43 25.00
N ALA A 229 -5.93 -12.73 23.90
CA ALA A 229 -6.93 -13.13 22.91
C ALA A 229 -6.57 -14.45 22.17
N ARG A 230 -5.29 -14.86 22.21
CA ARG A 230 -4.80 -16.12 21.62
C ARG A 230 -4.76 -17.27 22.63
N LEU A 231 -4.80 -16.96 23.93
CA LEU A 231 -4.80 -17.95 25.00
C LEU A 231 -6.24 -18.39 25.35
N PRO A 232 -6.41 -19.60 25.91
CA PRO A 232 -7.71 -20.00 26.43
C PRO A 232 -8.10 -19.14 27.64
N GLU A 233 -9.40 -18.87 27.79
CA GLU A 233 -9.95 -18.11 28.92
C GLU A 233 -9.58 -18.72 30.29
N VAL A 234 -9.48 -20.05 30.33
CA VAL A 234 -9.03 -20.80 31.50
C VAL A 234 -7.93 -21.77 31.07
N VAL A 235 -6.73 -21.57 31.59
CA VAL A 235 -5.58 -22.45 31.33
C VAL A 235 -5.71 -23.72 32.17
N LYS A 236 -5.45 -24.87 31.55
CA LYS A 236 -5.44 -26.19 32.20
C LYS A 236 -4.02 -26.76 32.18
N PRO A 237 -3.69 -27.68 33.11
CA PRO A 237 -2.47 -28.47 33.03
C PRO A 237 -2.28 -29.09 31.64
N GLY A 238 -1.08 -28.95 31.10
CA GLY A 238 -0.74 -29.37 29.75
C GLY A 238 0.34 -28.49 29.14
N ARG A 239 0.29 -28.39 27.81
CA ARG A 239 1.16 -27.52 27.03
C ARG A 239 0.44 -26.20 26.75
N ILE A 240 1.14 -25.10 26.99
CA ILE A 240 0.65 -23.74 26.80
C ILE A 240 1.60 -23.06 25.84
N GLU A 241 1.09 -22.57 24.72
CA GLU A 241 1.89 -21.97 23.65
C GLU A 241 1.29 -20.64 23.23
N PHE A 242 2.13 -19.63 23.09
CA PHE A 242 1.73 -18.31 22.59
C PHE A 242 2.96 -17.57 22.07
N ILE A 243 2.71 -16.53 21.28
CA ILE A 243 3.75 -15.62 20.80
C ILE A 243 3.68 -14.36 21.66
N ARG A 244 4.78 -13.97 22.29
CA ARG A 244 4.89 -12.72 23.06
C ARG A 244 5.73 -11.72 22.28
N GLN A 245 5.22 -10.51 22.05
CA GLN A 245 6.03 -9.41 21.51
C GLN A 245 6.69 -8.65 22.65
N SER A 246 8.01 -8.42 22.57
CA SER A 246 8.75 -7.71 23.61
C SER A 246 9.91 -6.89 23.05
N THR A 247 10.23 -5.80 23.73
CA THR A 247 11.40 -4.93 23.51
C THR A 247 12.59 -5.33 24.40
N ALA A 248 12.53 -6.46 25.12
CA ALA A 248 13.58 -6.85 26.05
C ALA A 248 14.99 -6.95 25.41
N ALA A 249 15.07 -7.23 24.11
CA ALA A 249 16.33 -7.34 23.36
C ALA A 249 16.71 -6.08 22.56
N GLY A 250 15.95 -4.97 22.65
CA GLY A 250 16.25 -3.73 21.93
C GLY A 250 15.06 -2.77 21.77
N ASP A 251 15.23 -1.74 20.95
CA ASP A 251 14.22 -0.68 20.80
C ASP A 251 12.97 -1.12 20.00
N ASP A 252 13.07 -2.24 19.27
CA ASP A 252 11.99 -2.79 18.44
C ASP A 252 11.31 -3.99 19.12
N TYR A 253 10.01 -4.14 18.89
CA TYR A 253 9.28 -5.33 19.32
C TYR A 253 9.69 -6.56 18.52
N VAL A 254 10.25 -7.55 19.22
CA VAL A 254 10.60 -8.87 18.67
C VAL A 254 9.54 -9.87 19.13
N PRO A 255 8.96 -10.70 18.22
CA PRO A 255 8.08 -11.78 18.61
C PRO A 255 8.88 -12.98 19.10
N TYR A 256 8.48 -13.56 20.23
CA TYR A 256 9.07 -14.75 20.83
C TYR A 256 8.03 -15.87 20.94
N ASP A 257 8.36 -17.05 20.44
CA ASP A 257 7.56 -18.26 20.61
C ASP A 257 7.79 -18.81 22.02
N PHE A 258 6.78 -18.75 22.88
CA PHE A 258 6.81 -19.33 24.23
C PHE A 258 6.08 -20.67 24.28
N SER A 259 6.68 -21.63 24.98
CA SER A 259 6.03 -22.89 25.33
C SER A 259 6.28 -23.24 26.79
N PHE A 260 5.20 -23.46 27.54
CA PHE A 260 5.25 -23.99 28.90
C PHE A 260 4.67 -25.40 28.93
N ARG A 261 5.28 -26.27 29.73
CA ARG A 261 4.73 -27.59 30.08
C ARG A 261 4.48 -27.62 31.58
N TRP A 262 3.21 -27.61 31.96
CA TRP A 262 2.76 -27.53 33.35
C TRP A 262 1.86 -28.70 33.70
N ASP A 263 2.11 -29.37 34.82
CA ASP A 263 1.37 -30.56 35.25
C ASP A 263 0.26 -30.27 36.28
N GLY A 264 0.05 -28.99 36.63
CA GLY A 264 -0.89 -28.58 37.68
C GLY A 264 -0.23 -28.37 39.05
N GLY A 265 1.05 -28.69 39.18
CA GLY A 265 1.83 -28.51 40.40
C GLY A 265 2.50 -27.14 40.54
N SER A 266 3.50 -27.07 41.42
CA SER A 266 4.26 -25.85 41.73
C SER A 266 5.55 -25.72 40.91
N GLY A 267 5.53 -26.17 39.66
CA GLY A 267 6.64 -26.01 38.72
C GLY A 267 6.24 -26.28 37.27
N ALA A 268 7.02 -25.79 36.33
CA ALA A 268 6.81 -25.96 34.89
C ALA A 268 8.15 -25.99 34.15
N ASP A 269 8.21 -26.74 33.04
CA ASP A 269 9.28 -26.58 32.07
C ASP A 269 8.89 -25.45 31.11
N TRP A 270 9.87 -24.70 30.62
CA TRP A 270 9.64 -23.63 29.66
C TRP A 270 10.65 -23.66 28.53
N TYR A 271 10.23 -23.10 27.39
CA TYR A 271 11.01 -22.91 26.18
C TYR A 271 10.63 -21.56 25.57
N MET A 272 11.63 -20.87 25.05
CA MET A 272 11.49 -19.61 24.31
C MET A 272 12.38 -19.66 23.07
N ASP A 273 11.92 -19.11 21.96
CA ASP A 273 12.74 -18.84 20.79
C ASP A 273 12.28 -17.57 20.09
N ILE A 274 13.13 -16.95 19.27
CA ILE A 274 12.72 -15.84 18.41
C ILE A 274 11.79 -16.40 17.32
N SER A 275 10.58 -15.85 17.27
CA SER A 275 9.52 -16.36 16.40
C SER A 275 9.78 -16.06 14.94
N SER A 276 9.58 -17.08 14.10
CA SER A 276 9.56 -16.91 12.64
C SER A 276 8.37 -16.06 12.14
N ALA A 277 7.34 -15.86 12.98
CA ALA A 277 6.16 -15.07 12.62
C ALA A 277 6.49 -13.58 12.37
N GLY A 278 7.62 -13.08 12.86
CA GLY A 278 8.08 -11.71 12.63
C GLY A 278 8.66 -11.45 11.24
N GLY A 279 8.70 -12.45 10.35
CA GLY A 279 9.42 -12.34 9.07
C GLY A 279 10.94 -12.28 9.22
N LEU A 280 11.43 -12.59 10.43
CA LEU A 280 12.85 -12.73 10.70
C LEU A 280 13.39 -13.98 10.01
N SER A 281 14.67 -13.91 9.63
CA SER A 281 15.36 -15.06 9.03
C SER A 281 15.38 -16.23 10.02
N PRO A 282 15.25 -17.50 9.56
CA PRO A 282 15.46 -18.67 10.42
C PRO A 282 16.80 -18.67 11.17
N ALA A 283 17.81 -17.96 10.64
CA ALA A 283 19.11 -17.77 11.28
C ALA A 283 19.07 -16.86 12.53
N SER A 284 17.91 -16.27 12.84
CA SER A 284 17.69 -15.46 14.05
C SER A 284 17.12 -16.30 15.20
N SER A 285 16.89 -17.60 14.99
CA SER A 285 16.54 -18.53 16.07
C SER A 285 17.66 -18.55 17.10
N SER A 286 17.27 -18.51 18.36
CA SER A 286 18.14 -18.45 19.52
C SER A 286 17.42 -19.08 20.72
N PRO A 287 17.23 -20.41 20.70
CA PRO A 287 16.37 -21.08 21.66
C PRO A 287 16.98 -21.08 23.06
N SER A 288 16.13 -20.76 24.04
CA SER A 288 16.41 -20.82 25.47
C SER A 288 15.36 -21.69 26.16
N MET A 289 15.77 -22.45 27.18
CA MET A 289 14.86 -23.36 27.88
C MET A 289 15.26 -23.53 29.34
N GLY A 290 14.34 -24.03 30.17
CA GLY A 290 14.66 -24.32 31.56
C GLY A 290 13.46 -24.76 32.38
N THR A 291 13.56 -24.56 33.68
CA THR A 291 12.51 -24.92 34.64
C THR A 291 12.14 -23.75 35.53
N LEU A 292 10.90 -23.73 35.98
CA LEU A 292 10.35 -22.81 36.96
C LEU A 292 9.82 -23.61 38.16
N SER A 293 9.95 -23.05 39.36
CA SER A 293 9.40 -23.63 40.59
C SER A 293 8.98 -22.55 41.58
N TRP A 294 7.80 -22.70 42.17
CA TRP A 294 7.21 -21.77 43.14
C TRP A 294 6.63 -22.51 44.36
N ILE A 295 7.38 -23.49 44.86
CA ILE A 295 6.95 -24.41 45.94
C ILE A 295 6.59 -23.66 47.23
N ASP A 296 7.24 -22.53 47.53
CA ASP A 296 6.97 -21.73 48.73
C ASP A 296 5.76 -20.78 48.56
N GLY A 297 5.18 -20.70 47.36
CA GLY A 297 4.05 -19.82 47.02
C GLY A 297 4.39 -18.33 47.04
N TYR A 298 5.67 -17.95 47.14
CA TYR A 298 6.09 -16.55 47.23
C TYR A 298 7.26 -16.22 46.29
N SER A 299 8.22 -17.11 46.17
CA SER A 299 9.41 -16.93 45.33
C SER A 299 9.31 -17.77 44.06
N LEU A 300 9.79 -17.22 42.95
CA LEU A 300 9.99 -17.95 41.71
C LEU A 300 11.45 -18.37 41.61
N SER A 301 11.71 -19.67 41.74
CA SER A 301 13.00 -20.26 41.41
C SER A 301 13.01 -20.62 39.93
N TYR A 302 14.09 -20.31 39.23
CA TYR A 302 14.22 -20.61 37.80
C TYR A 302 15.59 -21.19 37.48
N THR A 303 15.64 -21.95 36.39
CA THR A 303 16.86 -22.29 35.67
C THR A 303 16.69 -21.87 34.22
N TYR A 304 17.79 -21.53 33.55
CA TYR A 304 17.79 -21.38 32.12
C TYR A 304 19.10 -21.89 31.51
N ASP A 305 18.95 -22.45 30.32
CA ASP A 305 19.99 -22.94 29.44
C ASP A 305 19.83 -22.22 28.11
N TRP A 306 20.91 -21.57 27.67
CA TRP A 306 21.04 -20.95 26.35
C TRP A 306 22.26 -21.54 25.65
N PRO A 307 22.09 -22.68 24.95
CA PRO A 307 23.21 -23.46 24.43
C PRO A 307 24.11 -22.72 23.44
N GLU A 308 23.52 -21.84 22.63
CA GLU A 308 24.25 -21.08 21.60
C GLU A 308 25.24 -20.08 22.20
N MET A 309 24.92 -19.54 23.38
CA MET A 309 25.78 -18.64 24.13
C MET A 309 26.63 -19.37 25.17
N GLY A 310 26.41 -20.68 25.35
CA GLY A 310 27.08 -21.48 26.37
C GLY A 310 26.74 -21.05 27.80
N ILE A 311 25.54 -20.50 28.01
CA ILE A 311 25.09 -19.97 29.29
C ILE A 311 24.18 -20.99 29.97
N HIS A 312 24.51 -21.31 31.22
CA HIS A 312 23.67 -22.10 32.11
C HIS A 312 23.61 -21.39 33.45
N ASP A 313 22.43 -20.95 33.85
CA ASP A 313 22.27 -20.16 35.06
C ASP A 313 20.92 -20.44 35.73
N GLY A 314 20.73 -19.90 36.93
CA GLY A 314 19.50 -20.03 37.68
C GLY A 314 19.49 -19.14 38.90
N GLY A 315 18.31 -18.83 39.39
CA GLY A 315 18.14 -17.87 40.46
C GLY A 315 16.82 -18.01 41.19
N VAL A 316 16.61 -17.09 42.14
CA VAL A 316 15.37 -16.98 42.91
C VAL A 316 14.94 -15.53 42.89
N LEU A 317 13.75 -15.27 42.36
CA LEU A 317 13.09 -13.98 42.36
C LEU A 317 12.03 -13.95 43.47
N ARG A 318 12.21 -13.09 44.47
CA ARG A 318 11.29 -12.98 45.61
C ARG A 318 10.05 -12.19 45.22
N GLY A 319 8.87 -12.71 45.56
CA GLY A 319 7.59 -12.06 45.25
C GLY A 319 7.06 -12.33 43.84
N GLU A 320 7.81 -13.09 43.02
CA GLU A 320 7.45 -13.37 41.63
C GLU A 320 6.75 -14.71 41.43
N ALA A 321 6.42 -15.44 42.50
CA ALA A 321 5.62 -16.66 42.37
C ALA A 321 4.27 -16.34 41.68
N PRO A 322 3.83 -17.17 40.71
CA PRO A 322 2.56 -16.95 40.05
C PRO A 322 1.39 -17.15 41.01
N GLY A 323 0.31 -16.40 40.77
CA GLY A 323 -0.94 -16.51 41.50
C GLY A 323 -1.81 -17.66 40.97
N ASP A 324 -2.98 -17.32 40.43
CA ASP A 324 -3.89 -18.29 39.84
C ASP A 324 -3.44 -18.66 38.41
N LEU A 325 -2.76 -19.80 38.26
CA LEU A 325 -2.29 -20.30 36.96
C LEU A 325 -3.40 -20.76 36.02
N SER A 326 -4.67 -20.71 36.45
CA SER A 326 -5.80 -20.82 35.53
C SER A 326 -6.06 -19.51 34.76
N ASP A 327 -5.58 -18.36 35.26
CA ASP A 327 -5.60 -17.08 34.55
C ASP A 327 -4.45 -17.03 33.52
N PRO A 328 -4.71 -16.88 32.22
CA PRO A 328 -3.67 -16.72 31.20
C PRO A 328 -2.72 -15.54 31.44
N ARG A 329 -3.13 -14.53 32.21
CA ARG A 329 -2.26 -13.38 32.56
C ARG A 329 -1.01 -13.80 33.33
N GLU A 330 -1.12 -14.79 34.20
CA GLU A 330 0.03 -15.27 34.97
C GLU A 330 1.10 -15.90 34.06
N TRP A 331 0.69 -16.54 32.96
CA TRP A 331 1.62 -17.11 31.97
C TRP A 331 2.33 -16.04 31.15
N ILE A 332 1.63 -14.96 30.79
CA ILE A 332 2.24 -13.81 30.13
C ILE A 332 3.25 -13.14 31.07
N ARG A 333 2.88 -12.92 32.35
CA ARG A 333 3.80 -12.35 33.36
C ARG A 333 5.06 -13.20 33.51
N LEU A 334 4.93 -14.53 33.59
CA LEU A 334 6.08 -15.43 33.66
C LEU A 334 6.97 -15.33 32.42
N ALA A 335 6.38 -15.19 31.22
CA ALA A 335 7.15 -14.98 29.99
C ALA A 335 7.91 -13.64 30.00
N ASP A 336 7.28 -12.55 30.48
CA ASP A 336 7.94 -11.25 30.61
C ASP A 336 9.14 -11.32 31.58
N VAL A 337 8.98 -11.99 32.73
CA VAL A 337 10.09 -12.23 33.68
C VAL A 337 11.23 -13.03 33.02
N LEU A 338 10.91 -14.05 32.23
CA LEU A 338 11.91 -14.84 31.51
C LEU A 338 12.63 -14.04 30.43
N LEU A 339 11.93 -13.16 29.71
CA LEU A 339 12.54 -12.25 28.73
C LEU A 339 13.52 -11.28 29.39
N GLU A 340 13.12 -10.68 30.52
CA GLU A 340 13.99 -9.77 31.26
C GLU A 340 15.26 -10.45 31.76
N LEU A 341 15.19 -11.73 32.13
CA LEU A 341 16.35 -12.50 32.58
C LEU A 341 17.27 -12.92 31.44
N THR A 342 16.69 -13.31 30.31
CA THR A 342 17.45 -13.88 29.18
C THR A 342 18.03 -12.82 28.25
N CYS A 343 17.37 -11.66 28.08
CA CYS A 343 17.82 -10.60 27.18
C CYS A 343 18.80 -9.59 27.80
N GLN A 344 19.27 -9.80 29.03
CA GLN A 344 20.28 -8.94 29.68
C GLN A 344 21.73 -9.18 29.19
N TYR A 345 21.97 -10.22 28.39
CA TYR A 345 23.28 -10.62 27.87
C TYR A 345 23.41 -10.30 26.38
#